data_AF-A0A482VXI9-F1
#
_entry.id   AF-A0A482VXI9-F1
#
_cell.length_a   1.000
_cell.length_b   1.000
_cell.length_c   1.000
_cell.angle_alpha   90.00
_cell.angle_beta   90.00
_cell.angle_gamma   90.00
#
_symmetry.space_group_name_H-M   'P 1'
#
loop_
_entity.id
_entity.type
_entity.pdbx_description
1 polymer ?
#
loop_
_entity_poly.entity_id
_entity_poly.type
_entity_poly.pdbx_seq_one_letter_code
_entity_poly.pdbx_strand_id
1 'polypeptide(L)'
;MALADDQQFCLRWNNFQANITSQFEALRDDEDFTDVTIACEGQRMQAHKVVLSACSPFFKELFKVSLCFITFCLLITGRYDGQVWLH
;
A
#
# COMPACT_ATOMS: atom_id res chain seq x y z
N MET A 1 -12.44 -42.75 25.01
CA MET A 1 -12.45 -41.53 24.18
C MET A 1 -11.49 -40.55 24.83
N ALA A 2 -10.21 -40.58 24.43
CA ALA A 2 -9.21 -39.67 24.97
C ALA A 2 -9.31 -38.35 24.21
N LEU A 3 -9.52 -37.25 24.94
CA LEU A 3 -9.45 -35.90 24.40
C LEU A 3 -7.98 -35.64 24.07
N ALA A 4 -7.65 -35.53 22.79
CA ALA A 4 -6.36 -35.01 22.37
C ALA A 4 -6.30 -33.54 22.84
N ASP A 5 -5.37 -33.27 23.75
CA ASP A 5 -5.08 -31.92 24.22
C ASP A 5 -4.48 -31.15 23.04
N ASP A 6 -5.25 -30.20 22.49
CA ASP A 6 -4.87 -29.40 21.33
C ASP A 6 -3.80 -28.38 21.77
N GLN A 7 -2.55 -28.82 21.79
CA GLN A 7 -1.42 -27.99 22.19
C GLN A 7 -1.20 -26.87 21.16
N GLN A 8 -1.65 -25.66 21.50
CA GLN A 8 -1.39 -24.47 20.68
C GLN A 8 0.02 -23.96 20.94
N PHE A 9 0.87 -24.02 19.91
CA PHE A 9 2.21 -23.44 19.91
C PHE A 9 2.17 -22.04 19.31
N CYS A 10 2.46 -21.02 20.12
CA CYS A 10 2.66 -19.66 19.62
C CYS A 10 4.12 -19.46 19.22
N LEU A 11 4.41 -19.50 17.92
CA LEU A 11 5.72 -19.16 17.39
C LEU A 11 5.94 -17.65 17.50
N ARG A 12 6.71 -17.22 18.51
CA ARG A 12 7.15 -15.82 18.65
C ARG A 12 8.43 -15.62 17.86
N TRP A 13 8.32 -15.06 16.66
CA TRP A 13 9.49 -14.67 15.89
C TRP A 13 10.01 -13.32 16.43
N ASN A 14 11.06 -13.38 17.24
CA ASN A 14 11.59 -12.23 17.98
C ASN A 14 12.08 -11.08 17.06
N ASN A 15 12.42 -11.38 15.81
CA ASN A 15 12.93 -10.41 14.83
C ASN A 15 11.91 -10.09 13.72
N PHE A 16 10.61 -10.27 13.97
CA PHE A 16 9.63 -10.34 12.88
C PHE A 16 9.40 -8.97 12.29
N GLN A 17 9.26 -7.99 13.18
CA GLN A 17 9.12 -6.59 12.81
C GLN A 17 10.30 -6.11 11.95
N ALA A 18 11.54 -6.34 12.41
CA ALA A 18 12.73 -5.92 11.67
C ALA A 18 12.86 -6.63 10.31
N ASN A 19 12.58 -7.93 10.26
CA ASN A 19 12.60 -8.69 9.01
C ASN A 19 11.52 -8.21 8.03
N ILE A 20 10.29 -7.99 8.49
CA ILE A 20 9.21 -7.52 7.63
C ILE A 20 9.51 -6.11 7.11
N THR A 21 10.03 -5.21 7.94
CA THR A 21 10.42 -3.87 7.49
C THR A 21 11.49 -3.93 6.41
N SER A 22 12.57 -4.70 6.62
CA SER A 22 13.64 -4.80 5.61
C SER A 22 13.19 -5.47 4.31
N GLN A 23 12.28 -6.45 4.39
CA GLN A 23 11.70 -7.07 3.21
C GLN A 23 10.81 -6.09 2.43
N PHE A 24 9.99 -5.28 3.11
CA PHE A 24 9.20 -4.25 2.42
C PHE A 24 10.06 -3.12 1.84
N GLU A 25 11.21 -2.82 2.43
CA GLU A 25 12.19 -1.91 1.83
C GLU A 25 12.73 -2.46 0.51
N ALA A 26 13.19 -3.73 0.50
CA ALA A 26 13.65 -4.39 -0.73
C ALA A 26 12.57 -4.44 -1.81
N LEU A 27 11.34 -4.84 -1.45
CA LEU A 27 10.20 -4.87 -2.38
C LEU A 27 9.86 -3.50 -2.97
N ARG A 28 10.05 -2.43 -2.21
CA ARG A 28 9.86 -1.07 -2.69
C ARG A 28 10.97 -0.66 -3.65
N ASP A 29 12.21 -0.94 -3.30
CA ASP A 29 13.37 -0.52 -4.07
C ASP A 29 13.47 -1.29 -5.40
N ASP A 30 13.02 -2.55 -5.42
CA ASP A 30 12.93 -3.41 -6.62
C ASP A 30 11.61 -3.25 -7.40
N GLU A 31 10.67 -2.45 -6.90
CA GLU A 31 9.30 -2.26 -7.46
C GLU A 31 8.48 -3.56 -7.60
N ASP A 32 8.78 -4.57 -6.78
CA ASP A 32 8.11 -5.87 -6.82
C ASP A 32 6.74 -5.83 -6.14
N PHE A 33 5.75 -6.51 -6.75
CA PHE A 33 4.37 -6.63 -6.26
C PHE A 33 3.64 -5.29 -6.01
N THR A 34 4.07 -4.20 -6.64
CA THR A 34 3.35 -2.94 -6.58
C THR A 34 1.99 -3.07 -7.24
N ASP A 35 0.94 -2.58 -6.59
CA ASP A 35 -0.45 -2.73 -6.98
C ASP A 35 -1.18 -1.38 -7.14
N VAL A 36 -0.43 -0.28 -7.05
CA VAL A 36 -0.87 1.08 -7.35
C VAL A 36 0.26 1.88 -8.02
N THR A 37 -0.11 2.75 -8.95
CA THR A 37 0.74 3.82 -9.46
C THR A 37 0.16 5.17 -9.06
N ILE A 38 0.99 6.02 -8.45
CA ILE A 38 0.64 7.39 -8.06
C ILE A 38 1.28 8.33 -9.08
N ALA A 39 0.49 9.24 -9.67
CA ALA A 39 0.98 10.13 -10.73
C ALA A 39 0.88 11.61 -10.34
N CYS A 40 1.94 12.22 -9.80
CA CYS A 40 1.98 13.61 -9.33
C CYS A 40 2.82 14.49 -10.24
N GLU A 41 2.33 15.67 -10.63
CA GLU A 41 3.15 16.69 -11.33
C GLU A 41 3.93 16.15 -12.55
N GLY A 42 3.32 15.22 -13.30
CA GLY A 42 3.94 14.56 -14.46
C GLY A 42 4.90 13.42 -14.12
N GLN A 43 5.21 13.18 -12.84
CA GLN A 43 5.94 12.01 -12.36
C GLN A 43 4.98 10.87 -12.03
N ARG A 44 5.47 9.63 -12.15
CA ARG A 44 4.74 8.42 -11.76
C ARG A 44 5.61 7.60 -10.82
N MET A 45 5.00 7.06 -9.78
CA MET A 45 5.67 6.23 -8.77
C MET A 45 4.83 4.98 -8.52
N GLN A 46 5.45 3.80 -8.63
CA GLN A 46 4.80 2.55 -8.23
C GLN A 46 4.92 2.36 -6.72
N ALA A 47 3.89 1.79 -6.10
CA ALA A 47 3.85 1.59 -4.66
C ALA A 47 2.91 0.44 -4.26
N HIS A 48 2.94 0.09 -2.98
CA HIS A 48 2.05 -0.91 -2.38
C HIS A 48 0.90 -0.25 -1.63
N LYS A 49 -0.34 -0.55 -2.00
CA LYS A 49 -1.56 -0.07 -1.34
C LYS A 49 -1.55 -0.39 0.15
N VAL A 50 -1.07 -1.58 0.52
CA VAL A 50 -1.04 -2.03 1.92
C VAL A 50 -0.15 -1.14 2.79
N VAL A 51 1.04 -0.79 2.29
CA VAL A 51 2.00 0.07 2.99
C VAL A 51 1.44 1.47 3.11
N LEU A 52 0.94 2.05 2.01
CA LEU A 52 0.34 3.38 2.00
C LEU A 52 -0.90 3.47 2.91
N SER A 53 -1.73 2.43 2.95
CA SER A 53 -2.91 2.37 3.83
C SER A 53 -2.53 2.28 5.30
N ALA A 54 -1.41 1.61 5.63
CA ALA A 54 -0.92 1.53 7.00
C ALA A 54 -0.38 2.88 7.48
N CYS A 55 0.23 3.66 6.58
CA CYS A 55 0.84 4.94 6.91
C CYS A 55 -0.12 6.15 6.83
N SER A 56 -1.25 6.04 6.11
CA SER A 56 -2.15 7.17 5.86
C SER A 56 -3.63 6.76 5.85
N PRO A 57 -4.47 7.32 6.75
CA PRO A 57 -5.91 7.11 6.73
C PRO A 57 -6.55 7.55 5.42
N PHE A 58 -6.01 8.59 4.78
CA PHE A 58 -6.48 9.05 3.48
C PHE A 58 -6.32 7.97 2.41
N PHE A 59 -5.12 7.41 2.27
CA PHE A 59 -4.88 6.33 1.30
C PHE A 59 -5.69 5.08 1.63
N LYS A 60 -5.84 4.75 2.92
CA LYS A 60 -6.66 3.63 3.37
C LYS A 60 -8.12 3.75 2.93
N GLU A 61 -8.76 4.89 3.17
CA GLU A 61 -10.14 5.11 2.75
C GLU A 61 -10.25 5.24 1.22
N LEU A 62 -9.28 5.89 0.59
CA LEU A 62 -9.20 6.01 -0.86
C LEU A 62 -9.17 4.64 -1.56
N PHE A 63 -8.32 3.71 -1.09
CA PHE A 63 -8.22 2.36 -1.65
C PHE A 63 -9.40 1.45 -1.33
N LYS A 64 -10.14 1.72 -0.24
CA LYS A 64 -11.39 1.00 0.08
C LYS A 64 -12.53 1.35 -0.85
N VAL A 65 -12.62 2.62 -1.26
CA VAL A 65 -13.71 3.13 -2.11
C VAL A 65 -13.45 2.83 -3.59
N SER A 66 -12.18 2.75 -4.00
CA SER A 66 -11.82 2.50 -5.40
C SER A 66 -11.98 1.03 -5.80
N LEU A 67 -13.11 0.70 -6.45
CA LEU A 67 -13.24 -0.51 -7.25
C LEU A 67 -12.69 -0.24 -8.65
N CYS A 68 -11.62 -0.95 -9.02
CA CYS A 68 -10.97 -1.00 -10.34
C CYS A 68 -9.70 -0.14 -10.55
N PHE A 69 -8.75 -0.77 -11.24
CA PHE A 69 -7.31 -0.52 -11.37
C PHE A 69 -6.93 0.74 -12.20
N ILE A 70 -7.88 1.64 -12.49
CA ILE A 70 -7.70 2.66 -13.54
C ILE A 70 -7.95 4.11 -13.04
N THR A 71 -8.56 4.32 -11.88
CA THR A 71 -9.05 5.65 -11.45
C THR A 71 -8.01 6.54 -10.72
N PHE A 72 -6.74 6.16 -10.66
CA PHE A 72 -5.75 6.89 -9.83
C PHE A 72 -5.00 8.05 -10.52
N CYS A 73 -5.24 8.30 -11.82
CA CYS A 73 -4.65 9.47 -12.50
C CYS A 73 -5.29 10.82 -12.12
N LEU A 74 -6.41 10.86 -11.38
CA LEU A 74 -7.27 12.05 -11.30
C LEU A 74 -7.17 12.90 -10.02
N LEU A 75 -6.41 12.53 -8.99
CA LEU A 75 -6.54 13.18 -7.66
C LEU A 75 -5.35 14.01 -7.15
N ILE A 76 -4.31 14.23 -7.97
CA ILE A 76 -3.22 15.16 -7.62
C ILE A 76 -3.05 16.29 -8.62
N THR A 77 -3.81 16.31 -9.73
CA THR A 77 -4.12 17.55 -10.46
C THR A 77 -5.27 18.30 -9.78
N GLY A 78 -5.22 18.43 -8.45
CA GLY A 78 -6.18 19.19 -7.65
C GLY A 78 -5.63 20.58 -7.38
N ARG A 79 -5.78 21.48 -8.36
CA ARG A 79 -5.82 22.95 -8.24
C ARG A 79 -5.41 23.53 -6.87
N TYR A 80 -4.20 24.08 -6.80
CA TYR A 80 -4.03 25.43 -6.25
C TYR A 80 -4.02 26.36 -7.47
N ASP A 81 -4.98 27.28 -7.58
CA ASP A 81 -5.05 28.34 -8.61
C ASP A 81 -5.79 28.11 -9.95
N GLY A 82 -6.94 27.43 -9.94
CA GLY A 82 -8.05 27.83 -10.83
C GLY A 82 -8.01 27.46 -12.34
N GLN A 83 -6.90 27.09 -12.98
CA GLN A 83 -6.91 26.70 -14.41
C GLN A 83 -6.53 25.24 -14.64
N VAL A 84 -7.38 24.51 -15.37
CA VAL A 84 -7.13 23.14 -15.85
C VAL A 84 -6.99 23.24 -17.37
N TRP A 85 -5.79 22.99 -17.89
CA TRP A 85 -5.53 22.89 -19.33
C TRP A 85 -5.55 21.42 -19.71
N LEU A 86 -6.56 21.00 -20.48
CA LEU A 86 -6.56 19.74 -21.24
C LEU A 86 -6.50 20.12 -22.72
N HIS A 87 -5.41 19.76 -23.39
CA HIS A 87 -5.40 19.36 -24.79
C HIS A 87 -4.62 18.05 -24.90
#